data_AF-A0A551Z7C3-F1
#
_entry.id   AF-A0A551Z7C3-F1
#
_cell.length_a   1.000
_cell.length_b   1.000
_cell.length_c   1.000
_cell.angle_alpha   90.00
_cell.angle_beta   90.00
_cell.angle_gamma   90.00
#
_symmetry.space_group_name_H-M   'P 1'
#
loop_
_entity.id
_entity.type
_entity.pdbx_description
1 polymer ?
#
loop_
_entity_poly.entity_id
_entity_poly.type
_entity_poly.pdbx_seq_one_letter_code
_entity_poly.pdbx_strand_id
1 'polypeptide(L)' 'MNQVNSTGIKIPKSGWRLLPFLVLGVLVFAFNSSLELNYLVKGYITLLELQTGIVVLYFLLAKLGKSQKL' A
#
# COMPACT_ATOMS: atom_id res chain seq x y z
N MET A 1 -3.78 -17.42 -45.25
CA MET A 1 -3.70 -16.11 -44.59
C MET A 1 -3.67 -16.36 -43.09
N ASN A 2 -2.52 -16.19 -42.43
CA ASN A 2 -2.36 -16.46 -41.00
C ASN A 2 -2.75 -15.23 -40.19
N GLN A 3 -3.81 -15.36 -39.38
CA GLN A 3 -4.19 -14.37 -38.39
C GLN A 3 -3.15 -14.36 -37.26
N VAL A 4 -2.27 -13.37 -37.28
CA VAL A 4 -1.37 -13.07 -36.16
C VAL A 4 -2.21 -12.47 -35.04
N ASN A 5 -2.62 -13.30 -34.09
CA ASN A 5 -3.28 -12.86 -32.87
C ASN A 5 -2.26 -12.10 -32.02
N SER A 6 -2.24 -10.77 -32.18
CA SER A 6 -1.45 -9.88 -31.34
C SER A 6 -2.06 -9.89 -29.92
N THR A 7 -1.49 -10.70 -29.03
CA THR A 7 -1.80 -10.68 -27.60
C THR A 7 -1.24 -9.40 -27.00
N GLY A 8 -1.97 -8.30 -27.20
CA GLY A 8 -1.73 -7.06 -26.50
C GLY A 8 -1.79 -7.33 -25.00
N ILE A 9 -0.65 -7.21 -24.32
CA ILE A 9 -0.57 -7.30 -22.87
C ILE A 9 -1.51 -6.22 -22.31
N LYS A 10 -2.67 -6.65 -21.80
CA LYS A 10 -3.59 -5.79 -21.08
C LYS A 10 -2.99 -5.53 -19.71
N ILE A 11 -2.08 -4.55 -19.62
CA ILE A 11 -1.65 -4.01 -18.34
C ILE A 11 -2.94 -3.51 -17.66
N PRO A 12 -3.36 -4.11 -16.54
CA PRO A 12 -4.58 -3.67 -15.87
C PRO A 12 -4.40 -2.21 -15.46
N LYS A 13 -5.41 -1.36 -15.65
CA LYS A 13 -5.46 0.07 -15.26
C LYS A 13 -5.41 0.30 -13.72
N SER A 14 -4.81 -0.63 -12.98
CA SER A 14 -4.92 -0.85 -11.53
C SER A 14 -3.82 -0.15 -10.71
N GLY A 15 -3.29 1.00 -11.16
CA GLY A 15 -2.38 1.81 -10.34
C GLY A 15 -3.04 2.29 -9.04
N TRP A 16 -4.34 2.56 -9.10
CA TRP A 16 -5.17 2.97 -7.96
C TRP A 16 -5.20 1.96 -6.81
N ARG A 17 -4.99 0.67 -7.10
CA ARG A 17 -4.95 -0.37 -6.06
C ARG A 17 -3.68 -0.29 -5.22
N LEU A 18 -2.60 0.30 -5.74
CA LEU A 18 -1.33 0.46 -5.03
C LEU A 18 -1.27 1.76 -4.22
N LEU A 19 -2.09 2.76 -4.57
CA LEU A 19 -2.18 4.05 -3.89
C LEU A 19 -2.29 3.93 -2.35
N PRO A 20 -3.20 3.12 -1.76
CA PRO A 20 -3.32 3.03 -0.31
C PRO A 20 -2.06 2.47 0.37
N PHE A 21 -1.33 1.57 -0.30
CA PHE A 21 -0.06 1.03 0.20
C PHE A 21 1.06 2.07 0.14
N LEU A 22 1.12 2.84 -0.95
CA LEU A 22 2.07 3.94 -1.11
C LEU A 22 1.86 5.01 -0.03
N VAL A 23 0.60 5.42 0.19
CA VAL A 23 0.24 6.40 1.21
C VAL A 23 0.67 5.92 2.60
N LEU A 24 0.40 4.66 2.93
CA LEU A 24 0.84 4.09 4.21
C LEU A 24 2.37 4.12 4.34
N GLY A 25 3.10 3.72 3.30
CA GLY A 25 4.56 3.74 3.31
C GLY A 25 5.14 5.14 3.51
N VAL A 26 4.57 6.15 2.83
CA VAL A 26 4.98 7.56 2.99
C VAL A 26 4.68 8.05 4.41
N LEU A 27 3.54 7.69 5.00
CA LEU A 27 3.21 8.06 6.37
C LEU A 27 4.20 7.48 7.38
N VAL A 28 4.46 6.17 7.31
CA VAL A 28 5.43 5.50 8.19
C VAL A 28 6.82 6.11 8.01
N PHE A 29 7.24 6.36 6.77
CA PHE A 29 8.51 7.02 6.49
C PHE A 29 8.58 8.43 7.09
N ALA A 30 7.55 9.25 6.91
CA ALA A 30 7.53 10.63 7.41
C ALA A 30 7.59 10.67 8.94
N PHE A 31 6.73 9.90 9.62
CA PHE A 31 6.74 9.77 11.08
C PHE A 31 8.10 9.31 11.60
N ASN A 32 8.66 8.27 10.98
CA ASN A 32 9.97 7.77 11.37
C ASN A 32 11.06 8.82 11.13
N SER A 33 11.06 9.50 9.98
CA SER A 33 12.09 10.49 9.64
C SER A 33 12.16 11.65 10.64
N SER A 34 11.01 12.09 11.18
CA SER A 34 10.91 13.18 12.16
C SER A 34 11.29 12.77 13.60
N LEU A 35 11.33 11.48 13.92
CA LEU A 35 11.68 11.01 15.25
C LEU A 35 13.20 10.97 15.45
N GLU A 36 13.69 11.83 16.35
CA GLU A 36 15.09 11.85 16.82
C GLU A 36 15.30 10.86 17.97
N LEU A 37 15.09 9.58 17.68
CA LEU A 37 15.29 8.48 18.63
C LEU A 37 16.59 7.72 18.32
N ASN A 38 17.05 6.94 19.30
CA ASN A 38 18.13 5.97 19.09
C ASN A 38 17.79 5.04 17.92
N TYR A 39 18.79 4.71 17.10
CA TYR A 39 18.61 3.91 15.88
C TYR A 39 17.89 2.57 16.12
N LEU A 40 18.22 1.85 17.20
CA LEU A 40 17.58 0.56 17.52
C LEU A 40 16.11 0.74 17.89
N VAL A 41 15.81 1.74 18.71
CA VAL A 41 14.45 2.10 19.10
C VAL A 41 13.64 2.54 17.89
N LYS A 42 14.25 3.34 17.01
CA LYS A 42 13.67 3.82 15.78
C LYS A 42 13.29 2.68 14.85
N GLY A 43 14.17 1.71 14.66
CA GLY A 43 13.89 0.51 13.86
C GLY A 43 12.77 -0.35 14.46
N TYR A 44 12.77 -0.54 15.77
CA TYR A 44 11.69 -1.27 16.46
C TYR A 44 10.33 -0.59 16.27
N ILE A 45 10.27 0.74 16.41
CA ILE A 45 9.06 1.53 16.17
C ILE A 45 8.60 1.39 14.72
N THR A 46 9.50 1.48 13.73
CA THR A 46 9.13 1.29 12.31
C THR A 46 8.46 -0.06 12.08
N LEU A 47 8.95 -1.13 12.71
CA LEU A 47 8.34 -2.46 12.58
C LEU A 47 6.93 -2.50 13.17
N LEU A 48 6.72 -1.88 14.34
CA LEU A 48 5.40 -1.77 14.96
C LEU A 48 4.44 -0.92 14.12
N GLU A 49 4.90 0.21 13.58
CA GLU A 49 4.14 1.08 12.69
C GLU A 49 3.72 0.35 11.41
N LEU A 50 4.61 -0.46 10.82
CA LEU A 50 4.32 -1.25 9.64
C LEU A 50 3.25 -2.32 9.91
N GLN A 51 3.39 -3.09 11.00
CA GLN A 51 2.42 -4.12 11.38
C GLN A 51 1.05 -3.52 11.68
N THR A 52 1.02 -2.46 12.49
CA THR A 52 -0.22 -1.72 12.82
C THR A 52 -0.84 -1.11 11.57
N GLY A 53 0.00 -0.53 10.71
CA GLY A 53 -0.39 0.06 9.44
C GLY A 53 -1.07 -0.95 8.50
N ILE A 54 -0.55 -2.17 8.40
CA ILE A 54 -1.17 -3.25 7.60
C ILE A 54 -2.56 -3.60 8.13
N VAL A 55 -2.74 -3.69 9.45
CA VAL A 55 -4.05 -3.96 10.07
C VAL A 55 -5.03 -2.83 9.75
N VAL A 56 -4.62 -1.57 9.92
CA VAL A 56 -5.44 -0.41 9.57
C VAL A 56 -5.82 -0.42 8.09
N LEU A 57 -4.85 -0.71 7.22
CA LEU A 57 -5.06 -0.79 5.77
C LEU A 57 -6.05 -1.88 5.40
N TYR A 58 -5.97 -3.05 6.03
CA TYR A 58 -6.93 -4.14 5.84
C TYR A 58 -8.36 -3.69 6.15
N PHE A 59 -8.59 -3.07 7.31
CA PHE A 59 -9.92 -2.58 7.69
C PHE A 59 -10.42 -1.48 6.76
N LEU A 60 -9.55 -0.56 6.36
CA LEU A 60 -9.88 0.49 5.38
C LEU A 60 -10.33 -0.11 4.05
N LEU A 61 -9.54 -1.02 3.49
CA LEU A 61 -9.84 -1.69 2.23
C LEU A 61 -11.12 -2.53 2.33
N ALA A 62 -11.34 -3.23 3.45
CA ALA A 62 -12.56 -3.99 3.69
C ALA A 62 -13.81 -3.08 3.75
N LYS A 63 -13.70 -1.91 4.40
CA LYS A 63 -14.78 -0.91 4.46
C LYS A 63 -15.07 -0.29 3.09
N LEU A 64 -14.02 0.11 2.36
CA LEU A 64 -14.12 0.65 1.00
C LEU A 64 -14.74 -0.37 0.02
N GLY A 65 -14.34 -1.63 0.10
CA GLY A 65 -14.87 -2.70 -0.73
C GLY A 65 -16.37 -2.99 -0.47
N LYS A 66 -16.85 -2.83 0.77
CA LYS A 66 -18.28 -2.86 1.07
C LYS A 66 -19.03 -1.67 0.48
N SER A 67 -18.43 -0.48 0.51
CA SER A 67 -19.04 0.75 -0.02
C SER A 67 -19.15 0.78 -1.55
N GLN A 68 -18.32 0.00 -2.26
CA GLN A 68 -18.36 -0.12 -3.73
C GLN A 68 -19.38 -1.16 -4.22
N LYS A 69 -20.03 -1.90 -3.31
CA LYS A 69 -21.08 -2.89 -3.62
C LYS A 69 -22.52 -2.34 -3.49
N LEU A 70 -22.67 -1.05 -3.21
CA LEU A 70 -23.93 -0.30 -3.20
C LEU A 70 -24.01 0.57 -4.48
#